data_AF-A0A924RLJ7-F1
#
_entry.id   AF-A0A924RLJ7-F1
#
_cell.length_a   1.000
_cell.length_b   1.000
_cell.length_c   1.000
_cell.angle_alpha   90.00
_cell.angle_beta   90.00
_cell.angle_gamma   90.00
#
_symmetry.space_group_name_H-M   'P 1'
#
loop_
_entity.id
_entity.type
_entity.pdbx_description
1 polymer ?
#
loop_
_entity_poly.entity_id
_entity_poly.type
_entity_poly.pdbx_seq_one_letter_code
_entity_poly.pdbx_strand_id
1 'polypeptide(L)'
;MGGWLARWWYRQLCLPLKHDRIRADERGVLHTPNPQSHPEAGYSLVELMIVVVVIAIVMSAAVMVFHSARSSAGASSATSVAKAYREAVEQFSTDHQGRLPRAIGTPEWPVAVQGPITEPGLARKNGRYLRSIPEAVSDGSIGVGSGGNFGHIEYRVSGATYEIDVIRKDGVRVCSTGNVHRFIVQPCETNS
;
A
#
# COMPACT_ATOMS: atom_id res chain seq x y z
N MET A 1 7.73 24.52 -14.99
CA MET A 1 8.04 25.34 -13.79
C MET A 1 6.95 25.07 -12.75
N GLY A 2 7.22 24.28 -11.70
CA GLY A 2 6.15 23.95 -10.73
C GLY A 2 6.51 23.01 -9.56
N GLY A 3 7.77 22.57 -9.43
CA GLY A 3 8.18 21.60 -8.41
C GLY A 3 8.87 22.20 -7.16
N TRP A 4 9.00 23.52 -7.06
CA TRP A 4 9.82 24.14 -6.01
C TRP A 4 9.09 24.33 -4.67
N LEU A 5 7.76 24.43 -4.66
CA LEU A 5 7.01 24.72 -3.44
C LEU A 5 6.68 23.45 -2.62
N ALA A 6 6.49 22.29 -3.27
CA ALA A 6 6.20 21.03 -2.56
C ALA A 6 7.40 20.51 -1.75
N ARG A 7 8.63 20.85 -2.16
CA ARG A 7 9.86 20.44 -1.47
C ARG A 7 10.12 21.21 -0.17
N TRP A 8 9.52 22.38 0.02
CA TRP A 8 9.72 23.18 1.23
C TRP A 8 8.87 22.67 2.40
N TRP A 9 7.66 22.18 2.12
CA TRP A 9 6.71 21.71 3.15
C TRP A 9 7.16 20.44 3.90
N TYR A 10 7.90 19.53 3.25
CA TYR A 10 8.28 18.25 3.88
C TYR A 10 9.39 18.36 4.94
N ARG A 11 10.07 19.51 5.04
CA ARG A 11 11.27 19.65 5.88
C ARG A 11 10.99 20.14 7.30
N GLN A 12 9.74 20.47 7.65
CA GLN A 12 9.37 20.94 8.99
C GLN A 12 8.79 19.87 9.94
N LEU A 13 8.42 18.67 9.46
CA LEU A 13 7.75 17.65 10.29
C LEU A 13 8.67 16.57 10.91
N CYS A 14 9.95 16.53 10.57
CA CYS A 14 10.93 15.63 11.20
C CYS A 14 11.93 16.40 12.06
N LEU A 15 11.44 16.99 13.17
CA LEU A 15 12.32 17.36 14.27
C LEU A 15 12.32 16.20 15.28
N PRO A 16 13.48 15.62 15.62
CA PRO A 16 13.55 14.62 16.68
C PRO A 16 13.18 15.29 18.00
N LEU A 17 12.12 14.78 18.63
CA LEU A 17 11.74 15.09 20.00
C LEU A 17 12.93 14.79 20.92
N LYS A 18 13.70 15.84 21.23
CA LYS A 18 14.79 15.80 22.19
C LYS A 18 14.15 15.69 23.57
N HIS A 19 14.39 14.56 24.19
CA HIS A 19 13.94 14.20 25.53
C HIS A 19 14.53 15.16 26.57
N ASP A 20 13.78 16.20 26.93
CA ASP A 20 14.16 17.12 27.99
C ASP A 20 14.06 16.40 29.35
N ARG A 21 15.20 16.34 30.04
CA ARG A 21 15.30 15.86 31.42
C ARG A 21 14.57 16.84 32.33
N ILE A 22 13.42 16.45 32.86
CA ILE A 22 12.76 17.14 33.95
C ILE A 22 13.62 16.97 35.21
N ARG A 23 14.23 18.07 35.68
CA ARG A 23 14.76 18.21 37.04
C ARG A 23 13.59 18.50 37.97
N ALA A 24 13.40 17.67 38.98
CA ALA A 24 12.57 17.99 40.12
C ALA A 24 13.21 19.15 40.90
N ASP A 25 12.51 20.28 40.99
CA ASP A 25 12.77 21.36 41.94
C ASP A 25 11.68 21.27 43.01
N GLU A 26 12.03 20.69 44.16
CA GLU A 26 11.19 20.68 45.35
C GLU A 26 11.35 22.01 46.09
N ARG A 27 10.51 22.98 45.73
CA ARG A 27 10.30 24.19 46.55
C ARG A 27 8.82 24.34 46.88
N GLY A 28 8.56 24.44 48.18
CA GLY A 28 7.27 24.26 48.81
C GLY A 28 6.15 25.13 48.26
N VAL A 29 5.04 24.48 47.94
CA VAL A 29 3.78 25.11 47.55
C VAL A 29 2.97 25.37 48.82
N LEU A 30 2.89 26.63 49.23
CA LEU A 30 1.91 27.09 50.19
C LEU A 30 0.53 27.02 49.50
N HIS A 31 -0.33 26.14 50.00
CA HIS A 31 -1.69 25.94 49.49
C HIS A 31 -2.57 27.11 49.97
N THR A 32 -2.80 28.10 49.09
CA THR A 32 -3.95 28.99 49.22
C THR A 32 -5.05 28.48 48.29
N PRO A 33 -6.21 28.03 48.80
CA PRO A 33 -7.35 27.72 47.94
C PRO A 33 -7.90 29.07 47.46
N ASN A 34 -7.55 29.47 46.24
CA ASN A 34 -8.27 30.52 45.54
C ASN A 34 -9.43 29.85 44.77
N PRO A 35 -10.70 30.01 45.19
CA PRO A 35 -11.83 29.59 44.38
C PRO A 35 -11.93 30.54 43.18
N GLN A 36 -11.12 30.29 42.17
CA GLN A 36 -11.35 30.85 40.84
C GLN A 36 -12.58 30.15 40.29
N SER A 37 -13.75 30.74 40.54
CA SER A 37 -14.95 30.50 39.76
C SER A 37 -14.59 30.76 38.30
N HIS A 38 -14.26 29.69 37.58
CA HIS A 38 -14.08 29.75 36.13
C HIS A 38 -15.40 30.28 35.56
N PRO A 39 -15.43 31.48 34.95
CA PRO A 39 -16.62 31.87 34.22
C PRO A 39 -16.79 30.83 33.12
N GLU A 40 -17.89 30.08 33.17
CA GLU A 40 -18.30 29.21 32.07
C GLU A 40 -18.62 30.11 30.87
N ALA A 41 -17.57 30.44 30.11
CA ALA A 41 -17.67 31.14 28.86
C ALA A 41 -18.32 30.17 27.85
N GLY A 42 -19.62 30.30 27.67
CA GLY A 42 -20.35 29.57 26.63
C GLY A 42 -19.76 29.92 25.27
N TYR A 43 -19.28 28.92 24.54
CA TYR A 43 -18.92 29.05 23.13
C TYR A 43 -20.09 29.64 22.36
N SER A 44 -19.87 30.76 21.66
CA SER A 44 -20.96 31.33 20.86
C SER A 44 -21.33 30.37 19.73
N LEU A 45 -22.62 30.27 19.42
CA LEU A 45 -23.10 29.42 18.30
C LEU A 45 -22.42 29.82 16.98
N VAL A 46 -22.12 31.11 16.81
CA VAL A 46 -21.41 31.65 15.65
C VAL A 46 -19.97 31.14 15.57
N GLU A 47 -19.29 31.02 16.70
CA GLU A 47 -17.92 30.51 16.79
C GLU A 47 -17.86 29.04 16.37
N LEU A 48 -18.84 28.24 16.77
CA LEU A 48 -18.96 26.87 16.29
C LEU A 48 -19.31 26.83 14.79
N MET A 49 -20.17 27.74 14.32
CA MET A 49 -20.64 27.78 12.92
C MET A 49 -19.49 28.07 11.94
N ILE A 50 -18.64 29.05 12.23
CA ILE A 50 -17.52 29.37 11.32
C ILE A 50 -16.50 28.23 11.28
N VAL A 51 -16.27 27.53 12.40
CA VAL A 51 -15.35 26.40 12.47
C VAL A 51 -15.81 25.25 11.58
N VAL A 52 -17.10 24.88 11.64
CA VAL A 52 -17.61 23.79 10.78
C VAL A 52 -17.59 24.16 9.29
N VAL A 53 -17.82 25.44 8.95
CA VAL A 53 -17.72 25.92 7.57
C VAL A 53 -16.29 25.84 7.06
N VAL A 54 -15.31 26.28 7.85
CA VAL A 54 -13.89 26.22 7.45
C VAL A 54 -13.42 24.77 7.33
N ILE A 55 -13.79 23.88 8.25
CA ILE A 55 -13.47 22.45 8.18
C ILE A 55 -14.11 21.82 6.92
N ALA A 56 -15.35 22.17 6.58
CA ALA A 56 -16.01 21.65 5.39
C ALA A 56 -15.26 22.02 4.09
N ILE A 57 -14.76 23.25 3.98
CA ILE A 57 -14.00 23.73 2.82
C ILE A 57 -12.68 22.95 2.71
N VAL A 58 -11.93 22.80 3.81
CA VAL A 58 -10.63 22.10 3.79
C VAL A 58 -10.81 20.60 3.52
N MET A 59 -11.81 19.96 4.14
CA MET A 59 -12.09 18.54 3.93
C MET A 59 -12.48 18.23 2.48
N SER A 60 -13.25 19.11 1.83
CA SER A 60 -13.64 18.92 0.43
C SER A 60 -12.44 18.84 -0.51
N ALA A 61 -11.42 19.68 -0.33
CA ALA A 61 -10.20 19.64 -1.16
C ALA A 61 -9.32 18.43 -0.85
N ALA A 62 -9.26 18.02 0.42
CA ALA A 62 -8.46 16.86 0.86
C ALA A 62 -8.92 15.54 0.22
N VAL A 63 -10.24 15.35 0.03
CA VAL A 63 -10.81 14.12 -0.55
C VAL A 63 -10.30 13.87 -1.97
N MET A 64 -10.23 14.90 -2.83
CA MET A 64 -9.79 14.73 -4.22
C MET A 64 -8.32 14.32 -4.33
N VAL A 65 -7.45 14.92 -3.51
CA VAL A 65 -6.02 14.58 -3.48
C VAL A 65 -5.81 13.18 -2.91
N PHE A 66 -6.56 12.81 -1.88
CA PHE A 66 -6.46 11.49 -1.28
C PHE A 66 -6.82 10.37 -2.26
N HIS A 67 -7.83 10.59 -3.12
CA HIS A 67 -8.25 9.59 -4.11
C HIS A 67 -7.14 9.29 -5.14
N SER A 68 -6.49 10.31 -5.70
CA SER A 68 -5.42 10.12 -6.68
C SER A 68 -4.15 9.53 -6.06
N ALA A 69 -3.80 9.95 -4.84
CA ALA A 69 -2.68 9.38 -4.09
C ALA A 69 -2.87 7.89 -3.81
N ARG A 70 -4.09 7.46 -3.45
CA ARG A 70 -4.41 6.05 -3.20
C ARG A 70 -4.30 5.20 -4.45
N SER A 71 -4.82 5.68 -5.59
CA SER A 71 -4.72 4.96 -6.87
C SER A 71 -3.26 4.78 -7.30
N SER A 72 -2.43 5.83 -7.18
CA SER A 72 -1.00 5.78 -7.49
C SER A 72 -0.24 4.81 -6.58
N ALA A 73 -0.51 4.83 -5.27
CA ALA A 73 0.05 3.86 -4.33
C ALA A 73 -0.37 2.42 -4.68
N GLY A 74 -1.64 2.23 -5.09
CA GLY A 74 -2.15 0.95 -5.57
C GLY A 74 -1.42 0.45 -6.80
N ALA A 75 -1.19 1.31 -7.80
CA ALA A 75 -0.43 0.97 -9.01
C ALA A 75 1.03 0.61 -8.70
N SER A 76 1.67 1.35 -7.79
CA SER A 76 3.04 1.05 -7.34
C SER A 76 3.12 -0.30 -6.63
N SER A 77 2.14 -0.60 -5.78
CA SER A 77 1.99 -1.87 -5.08
C SER A 77 1.78 -3.03 -6.06
N ALA A 78 0.85 -2.92 -7.01
CA ALA A 78 0.64 -3.93 -8.07
C ALA A 78 1.88 -4.14 -8.94
N THR A 79 2.60 -3.06 -9.26
CA THR A 79 3.87 -3.12 -9.99
C THR A 79 4.94 -3.87 -9.21
N SER A 80 5.04 -3.65 -7.90
CA SER A 80 5.97 -4.37 -7.03
C SER A 80 5.64 -5.86 -6.99
N VAL A 81 4.36 -6.22 -6.92
CA VAL A 81 3.90 -7.61 -7.00
C VAL A 81 4.31 -8.25 -8.34
N ALA A 82 4.00 -7.60 -9.46
CA ALA A 82 4.37 -8.10 -10.78
C ALA A 82 5.88 -8.34 -10.91
N LYS A 83 6.71 -7.41 -10.39
CA LYS A 83 8.18 -7.55 -10.37
C LYS A 83 8.65 -8.72 -9.52
N ALA A 84 8.06 -8.92 -8.34
CA ALA A 84 8.45 -10.03 -7.46
C ALA A 84 8.13 -11.40 -8.09
N TYR A 85 6.96 -11.55 -8.72
CA TYR A 85 6.62 -12.78 -9.44
C TYR A 85 7.48 -12.98 -10.68
N ARG A 86 7.82 -11.91 -11.40
CA ARG A 86 8.77 -11.95 -12.52
C ARG A 86 10.12 -12.52 -12.09
N GLU A 87 10.73 -11.98 -11.05
CA GLU A 87 12.02 -12.47 -10.55
C GLU A 87 11.95 -13.95 -10.18
N ALA A 88 10.83 -14.37 -9.59
CA ALA A 88 10.60 -15.77 -9.25
C ALA A 88 10.45 -16.67 -10.49
N VAL A 89 9.75 -16.20 -11.54
CA VAL A 89 9.63 -16.92 -12.82
C VAL A 89 10.96 -16.99 -13.57
N GLU A 90 11.74 -15.91 -13.55
CA GLU A 90 13.09 -15.87 -14.14
C GLU A 90 14.02 -16.85 -13.43
N GLN A 91 14.02 -16.87 -12.10
CA GLN A 91 14.82 -17.80 -11.33
C GLN A 91 14.38 -19.26 -11.56
N PHE A 92 13.07 -19.53 -11.67
CA PHE A 92 12.56 -20.84 -12.05
C PHE A 92 13.08 -21.25 -13.43
N SER A 93 13.06 -20.34 -14.40
CA SER A 93 13.53 -20.59 -15.77
C SER A 93 15.02 -20.91 -15.80
N THR A 94 15.85 -20.19 -15.03
CA THR A 94 17.27 -20.49 -14.87
C THR A 94 17.51 -21.90 -14.33
N ASP A 95 16.75 -22.31 -13.32
CA ASP A 95 16.86 -23.65 -12.72
C ASP A 95 16.35 -24.78 -13.63
N HIS A 96 15.41 -24.47 -14.54
CA HIS A 96 14.72 -25.47 -15.38
C HIS A 96 15.06 -25.35 -16.87
N GLN A 97 16.30 -24.99 -17.19
CA GLN A 97 16.83 -25.00 -18.57
C GLN A 97 16.01 -24.13 -19.54
N GLY A 98 15.54 -22.97 -19.09
CA GLY A 98 14.73 -22.05 -19.90
C GLY A 98 13.23 -22.38 -19.93
N ARG A 99 12.79 -23.42 -19.21
CA ARG A 99 11.38 -23.78 -19.11
C ARG A 99 10.63 -22.82 -18.19
N LEU A 100 9.51 -22.28 -18.67
CA LEU A 100 8.61 -21.46 -17.87
C LEU A 100 7.63 -22.34 -17.05
N PRO A 101 7.16 -21.87 -15.87
CA PRO A 101 6.08 -22.53 -15.15
C PRO A 101 4.83 -22.66 -16.03
N ARG A 102 4.04 -23.72 -15.88
CA ARG A 102 2.83 -23.89 -16.71
C ARG A 102 1.63 -23.04 -16.30
N ALA A 103 1.35 -22.99 -14.99
CA ALA A 103 0.18 -22.29 -14.47
C ALA A 103 0.33 -21.97 -12.97
N ILE A 104 -0.39 -20.95 -12.51
CA ILE A 104 -0.51 -20.60 -11.09
C ILE A 104 -1.09 -21.79 -10.32
N GLY A 105 -0.58 -22.04 -9.11
CA GLY A 105 -1.09 -23.09 -8.22
C GLY A 105 -0.58 -24.50 -8.55
N THR A 106 0.18 -24.66 -9.63
CA THR A 106 0.96 -25.89 -9.86
C THR A 106 2.19 -25.92 -8.96
N PRO A 107 2.78 -27.10 -8.68
CA PRO A 107 4.03 -27.20 -7.91
C PRO A 107 5.20 -26.44 -8.55
N GLU A 108 5.10 -26.15 -9.84
CA GLU A 108 6.09 -25.42 -10.63
C GLU A 108 5.99 -23.90 -10.43
N TRP A 109 4.83 -23.40 -9.99
CA TRP A 109 4.66 -21.98 -9.75
C TRP A 109 5.43 -21.56 -8.49
N PRO A 110 6.07 -20.38 -8.48
CA PRO A 110 6.56 -19.75 -7.27
C PRO A 110 5.39 -19.36 -6.35
N VAL A 111 4.82 -20.33 -5.67
CA VAL A 111 3.62 -20.12 -4.87
C VAL A 111 4.00 -19.46 -3.55
N ALA A 112 3.42 -18.28 -3.31
CA ALA A 112 2.85 -17.92 -2.02
C ALA A 112 1.37 -18.27 -2.07
N VAL A 113 0.90 -19.28 -1.32
CA VAL A 113 -0.54 -19.48 -1.19
C VAL A 113 -1.01 -18.44 -0.18
N GLN A 114 -1.81 -17.46 -0.62
CA GLN A 114 -2.81 -16.85 0.27
C GLN A 114 -4.00 -16.33 -0.53
N GLY A 115 -5.15 -16.99 -0.29
CA GLY A 115 -6.49 -16.43 -0.45
C GLY A 115 -7.02 -15.96 0.93
N PRO A 116 -8.29 -15.52 1.02
CA PRO A 116 -8.89 -15.13 2.29
C PRO A 116 -8.79 -16.25 3.33
N ILE A 117 -8.11 -15.98 4.45
CA ILE A 117 -7.93 -16.85 5.61
C ILE A 117 -9.27 -17.20 6.27
N THR A 118 -10.03 -18.12 5.68
CA THR A 118 -11.09 -18.84 6.41
C THR A 118 -10.78 -20.33 6.57
N GLU A 119 -9.69 -20.81 5.96
CA GLU A 119 -9.18 -22.16 6.24
C GLU A 119 -7.89 -22.09 7.09
N PRO A 120 -7.92 -22.62 8.32
CA PRO A 120 -6.72 -22.77 9.14
C PRO A 120 -5.88 -23.92 8.55
N GLY A 121 -5.01 -23.61 7.59
CA GLY A 121 -4.13 -24.65 7.02
C GLY A 121 -3.19 -24.24 5.89
N LEU A 122 -3.46 -23.14 5.18
CA LEU A 122 -2.59 -22.68 4.10
C LEU A 122 -1.52 -21.73 4.65
N ALA A 123 -0.47 -22.34 5.19
CA ALA A 123 0.67 -21.63 5.77
C ALA A 123 1.32 -20.68 4.75
N ARG A 124 1.63 -19.46 5.23
CA ARG A 124 2.51 -18.47 4.59
C ARG A 124 3.87 -19.09 4.30
N LYS A 125 3.98 -19.84 3.22
CA LYS A 125 5.25 -20.41 2.79
C LYS A 125 5.68 -19.64 1.55
N ASN A 126 6.80 -18.93 1.69
CA ASN A 126 7.55 -18.45 0.53
C ASN A 126 7.88 -19.68 -0.33
N GLY A 127 7.43 -19.67 -1.59
CA GLY A 127 7.86 -20.65 -2.58
C GLY A 127 9.38 -20.57 -2.77
N ARG A 128 10.01 -21.64 -3.27
CA ARG A 128 11.48 -21.73 -3.47
C ARG A 128 12.09 -20.52 -4.19
N TYR A 129 11.32 -19.93 -5.10
CA TYR A 129 11.74 -18.85 -5.98
C TYR A 129 11.24 -17.47 -5.56
N LEU A 130 10.34 -17.39 -4.57
CA LEU A 130 9.81 -16.13 -4.08
C LEU A 130 10.50 -15.77 -2.77
N ARG A 131 11.32 -14.71 -2.76
CA ARG A 131 12.08 -14.30 -1.57
C ARG A 131 11.16 -13.94 -0.39
N SER A 132 10.05 -13.29 -0.67
CA SER A 132 9.02 -12.92 0.30
C SER A 132 7.69 -12.67 -0.41
N ILE A 133 6.58 -13.00 0.25
CA ILE A 133 5.24 -12.61 -0.20
C ILE A 133 5.18 -11.07 -0.29
N PRO A 134 4.83 -10.49 -1.46
CA PRO A 134 4.63 -9.05 -1.58
C PRO A 134 3.55 -8.56 -0.62
N GLU A 135 3.72 -7.35 -0.07
CA GLU A 135 2.83 -6.81 0.95
C GLU A 135 1.37 -6.77 0.50
N ALA A 136 1.12 -6.40 -0.75
CA ALA A 136 -0.21 -6.37 -1.37
C ALA A 136 -0.90 -7.74 -1.48
N VAL A 137 -0.12 -8.81 -1.44
CA VAL A 137 -0.66 -10.17 -1.40
C VAL A 137 -0.92 -10.57 0.05
N SER A 138 -0.07 -10.14 0.97
CA SER A 138 -0.18 -10.45 2.39
C SER A 138 -1.32 -9.71 3.11
N ASP A 139 -1.69 -8.51 2.64
CA ASP A 139 -2.79 -7.68 3.17
C ASP A 139 -4.16 -8.04 2.56
N GLY A 140 -4.20 -8.99 1.61
CA GLY A 140 -5.40 -9.43 0.92
C GLY A 140 -5.97 -8.44 -0.11
N SER A 141 -5.22 -7.38 -0.46
CA SER A 141 -5.61 -6.48 -1.55
C SER A 141 -5.47 -7.13 -2.93
N ILE A 142 -4.63 -8.16 -3.03
CA ILE A 142 -4.38 -9.01 -4.19
C ILE A 142 -4.32 -10.48 -3.76
N GLY A 143 -5.14 -11.33 -4.38
CA GLY A 143 -5.13 -12.78 -4.22
C GLY A 143 -4.36 -13.49 -5.33
N VAL A 144 -4.04 -14.76 -5.10
CA VAL A 144 -3.44 -15.64 -6.10
C VAL A 144 -4.50 -16.64 -6.56
N GLY A 145 -4.96 -16.56 -7.81
CA GLY A 145 -6.04 -17.40 -8.36
C GLY A 145 -6.87 -16.70 -9.42
N SER A 146 -7.85 -17.41 -9.99
CA SER A 146 -8.78 -16.85 -10.98
C SER A 146 -10.16 -16.65 -10.36
N GLY A 147 -10.66 -15.41 -10.38
CA GLY A 147 -12.07 -15.07 -10.19
C GLY A 147 -12.58 -15.03 -8.74
N GLY A 148 -12.65 -13.82 -8.18
CA GLY A 148 -13.38 -13.51 -6.94
C GLY A 148 -13.58 -11.99 -6.76
N ASN A 149 -14.26 -11.56 -5.70
CA ASN A 149 -14.42 -10.12 -5.34
C ASN A 149 -13.13 -9.45 -4.80
N PHE A 150 -11.98 -10.09 -5.02
CA PHE A 150 -10.67 -9.66 -4.56
C PHE A 150 -9.82 -9.33 -5.77
N GLY A 151 -8.79 -8.49 -5.60
CA GLY A 151 -7.74 -8.42 -6.61
C GLY A 151 -7.17 -9.81 -6.86
N HIS A 152 -6.68 -10.09 -8.05
CA HIS A 152 -6.11 -11.38 -8.40
C HIS A 152 -4.93 -11.27 -9.35
N ILE A 153 -4.09 -12.31 -9.35
CA ILE A 153 -2.96 -12.45 -10.27
C ILE A 153 -3.33 -13.49 -11.30
N GLU A 154 -3.25 -13.13 -12.59
CA GLU A 154 -3.31 -14.07 -13.70
C GLU A 154 -1.93 -14.28 -14.29
N TYR A 155 -1.68 -15.50 -14.76
CA TYR A 155 -0.46 -15.85 -15.45
C TYR A 155 -0.82 -16.67 -16.68
N ARG A 156 -0.30 -16.24 -17.82
CA ARG A 156 -0.49 -16.93 -19.11
C ARG A 156 0.87 -17.17 -19.75
N VAL A 157 1.02 -18.33 -20.38
CA VAL A 157 2.24 -18.68 -21.11
C VAL A 157 1.86 -18.98 -22.55
N SER A 158 2.62 -18.39 -23.48
CA SER A 158 2.46 -18.60 -24.91
C SER A 158 3.83 -18.89 -25.53
N GLY A 159 4.21 -20.16 -25.57
CA GLY A 159 5.53 -20.59 -26.05
C GLY A 159 6.65 -20.13 -25.11
N ALA A 160 7.52 -19.24 -25.59
CA ALA A 160 8.64 -18.68 -24.83
C ALA A 160 8.32 -17.35 -24.13
N THR A 161 7.08 -16.87 -24.24
CA THR A 161 6.62 -15.65 -23.59
C THR A 161 5.66 -15.98 -22.46
N TYR A 162 5.64 -15.10 -21.46
CA TYR A 162 4.66 -15.14 -20.39
C TYR A 162 4.07 -13.75 -20.15
N GLU A 163 2.86 -13.74 -19.63
CA GLU A 163 2.11 -12.56 -19.21
C GLU A 163 1.73 -12.76 -17.74
N ILE A 164 2.04 -11.76 -16.91
CA ILE A 164 1.58 -11.67 -15.52
C ILE A 164 0.66 -10.46 -15.45
N ASP A 165 -0.61 -10.69 -15.17
CA ASP A 165 -1.57 -9.63 -14.91
C ASP A 165 -1.83 -9.54 -13.42
N VAL A 166 -1.67 -8.35 -12.86
CA VAL A 166 -1.96 -8.07 -11.47
C VAL A 166 -3.14 -7.13 -11.42
N ILE A 167 -4.29 -7.64 -10.97
CA ILE A 167 -5.52 -6.90 -10.78
C ILE A 167 -5.69 -6.66 -9.29
N ARG A 168 -5.88 -5.41 -8.87
CA ARG A 168 -6.21 -5.07 -7.48
C ARG A 168 -7.72 -4.96 -7.30
N LYS A 169 -8.18 -5.09 -6.05
CA LYS A 169 -9.59 -4.90 -5.68
C LYS A 169 -10.13 -3.49 -6.00
N ASP A 170 -9.25 -2.49 -6.02
CA ASP A 170 -9.58 -1.11 -6.39
C ASP A 170 -9.69 -0.89 -7.92
N GLY A 171 -9.55 -1.95 -8.72
CA GLY A 171 -9.65 -1.91 -10.18
C GLY A 171 -8.34 -1.55 -10.88
N VAL A 172 -7.28 -1.24 -10.13
CA VAL A 172 -5.97 -0.96 -10.72
C VAL A 172 -5.39 -2.24 -11.31
N ARG A 173 -5.04 -2.21 -12.60
CA ARG A 173 -4.48 -3.34 -13.34
C ARG A 173 -3.10 -3.02 -13.88
N VAL A 174 -2.15 -3.92 -13.63
CA VAL A 174 -0.78 -3.83 -14.15
C VAL A 174 -0.47 -5.10 -14.92
N CYS A 175 -0.01 -4.93 -16.16
CA CYS A 175 0.37 -6.01 -17.05
C CYS A 175 1.90 -6.07 -17.10
N SER A 176 2.40 -7.29 -17.07
CA SER A 176 3.80 -7.59 -17.14
C SER A 176 3.99 -8.66 -18.22
N THR A 177 4.37 -8.24 -19.42
CA THR A 177 4.70 -9.16 -20.50
C THR A 177 6.21 -9.36 -20.54
N GLY A 178 6.64 -10.61 -20.53
CA GLY A 178 8.04 -10.99 -20.54
C GLY A 178 8.32 -12.09 -21.54
N ASN A 179 9.53 -12.08 -22.07
CA ASN A 179 10.23 -13.30 -22.45
C ASN A 179 11.49 -13.40 -21.60
N VAL A 180 12.30 -14.44 -21.79
CA VAL A 180 13.54 -14.63 -21.02
C VAL A 180 14.55 -13.47 -21.18
N HIS A 181 14.38 -12.58 -22.15
CA HIS A 181 15.37 -11.53 -22.51
C HIS A 181 14.85 -10.08 -22.47
N ARG A 182 13.54 -9.84 -22.46
CA ARG A 182 12.92 -8.51 -22.55
C ARG A 182 11.66 -8.50 -21.71
N PHE A 183 11.50 -7.41 -20.97
CA PHE A 183 10.43 -7.24 -20.01
C PHE A 183 9.88 -5.81 -20.03
N ILE A 184 8.54 -5.68 -19.94
CA ILE A 184 7.85 -4.40 -19.85
C ILE A 184 6.74 -4.51 -18.79
N VAL A 185 6.81 -3.68 -17.74
CA VAL A 185 5.65 -3.40 -16.88
C VAL A 185 4.94 -2.17 -17.42
N GLN A 186 3.65 -2.29 -17.65
CA GLN A 186 2.83 -1.16 -18.05
C GLN A 186 1.42 -1.28 -17.48
N PRO A 187 0.72 -0.16 -17.25
CA PRO A 187 -0.72 -0.21 -17.02
C PRO A 187 -1.38 -0.92 -18.20
N CYS A 188 -2.24 -1.90 -17.94
CA CYS A 188 -2.95 -2.58 -19.01
C CYS A 188 -3.95 -1.62 -19.64
N GLU A 189 -3.94 -1.48 -20.96
CA GLU A 189 -5.11 -0.94 -21.64
C GLU A 189 -6.26 -1.92 -21.44
N THR A 190 -7.34 -1.45 -20.84
CA THR A 190 -8.59 -2.19 -20.72
C THR A 190 -9.19 -2.30 -22.11
N ASN A 191 -8.86 -3.37 -22.85
CA ASN A 191 -9.66 -3.74 -24.02
C ASN A 191 -11.06 -4.09 -23.48
N SER A 192 -12.01 -3.21 -23.83
CA SER A 192 -13.42 -3.28 -23.43
C SER A 192 -14.13 -4.37 -24.21
#